data_AF-A0A7C4EYS8-F1
#
_entry.id   AF-A0A7C4EYS8-F1
#
_cell.length_a   1.000
_cell.length_b   1.000
_cell.length_c   1.000
_cell.angle_alpha   90.00
_cell.angle_beta   90.00
_cell.angle_gamma   90.00
#
_symmetry.space_group_name_H-M   'P 1'
#
loop_
_entity.id
_entity.type
_entity.pdbx_description
1 polymer ?
#
loop_
_entity_poly.entity_id
_entity_poly.type
_entity_poly.pdbx_seq_one_letter_code
_entity_poly.pdbx_strand_id
1 'polypeptide(L)'
;EDQRAAKAEVAILMSQALPKDVDTFELIDGVWVTHPRTALPVADMLRHSLLEVALARQAGEGQQTKMEMIYQYMTGPRFRQRVQAIVEAFSSMKEDLDKEKKAITKQWAKREEQIDRVMRSTVGMYGDLQGIAGKTVQEIEGLDLKALEGPSDQDE
;
A
#
# COMPACT_ATOMS: atom_id res chain seq x y z
N GLU A 1 38.59 24.94 -31.34
CA GLU A 1 37.37 24.71 -32.18
C GLU A 1 37.22 23.26 -32.59
N ASP A 2 38.33 22.57 -32.89
CA ASP A 2 38.36 21.15 -33.28
C ASP A 2 37.64 20.19 -32.32
N GLN A 3 37.77 20.37 -31.00
CA GLN A 3 37.07 19.54 -30.01
C GLN A 3 35.53 19.60 -30.17
N ARG A 4 34.99 20.81 -30.39
CA ARG A 4 33.55 21.02 -30.59
C ARG A 4 33.12 20.47 -31.95
N ALA A 5 33.91 20.68 -33.00
CA ALA A 5 33.64 20.15 -34.34
C ALA A 5 33.61 18.61 -34.35
N ALA A 6 34.51 17.98 -33.59
CA ALA A 6 34.58 16.53 -33.43
C ALA A 6 33.52 15.97 -32.47
N LYS A 7 32.72 16.82 -31.82
CA LYS A 7 31.78 16.45 -30.73
C LYS A 7 32.47 15.61 -29.65
N ALA A 8 33.74 15.90 -29.39
CA ALA A 8 34.56 15.14 -28.45
C ALA A 8 34.44 15.73 -27.03
N GLU A 9 34.24 14.86 -26.04
CA GLU A 9 34.22 15.24 -24.63
C GLU A 9 35.63 15.53 -24.10
N VAL A 10 36.66 14.87 -24.66
CA VAL A 10 38.06 15.00 -24.28
C VAL A 10 38.89 15.39 -25.51
N ALA A 11 39.83 16.33 -25.34
CA ALA A 11 40.80 16.72 -26.37
C ALA A 11 42.23 16.51 -25.87
N ILE A 12 43.08 16.00 -26.74
CA ILE A 12 44.49 15.73 -26.44
C ILE A 12 45.34 16.23 -27.60
N LEU A 13 46.33 17.06 -27.29
CA LEU A 13 47.31 17.59 -28.20
C LEU A 13 48.66 16.95 -27.92
N MET A 14 49.25 16.36 -28.94
CA MET A 14 50.55 15.73 -28.86
C MET A 14 51.59 16.62 -29.55
N SER A 15 52.63 17.04 -28.81
CA SER A 15 53.66 17.93 -29.34
C SER A 15 55.05 17.51 -28.88
N GLN A 16 56.03 17.61 -29.78
CA GLN A 16 57.45 17.45 -29.46
C GLN A 16 58.03 18.71 -28.79
N ALA A 17 57.44 19.88 -29.07
CA ALA A 17 57.80 21.14 -28.42
C ALA A 17 56.72 21.48 -27.40
N LEU A 18 56.99 21.16 -26.14
CA LEU A 18 56.09 21.45 -25.03
C LEU A 18 56.26 22.91 -24.55
N PRO A 19 55.21 23.51 -23.96
CA PRO A 19 55.33 24.78 -23.24
C PRO A 19 56.40 24.70 -22.16
N LYS A 20 56.99 25.85 -21.79
CA LYS A 20 58.15 25.92 -20.89
C LYS A 20 57.94 25.28 -19.51
N ASP A 21 56.69 25.11 -19.11
CA ASP A 21 56.29 24.60 -17.79
C ASP A 21 55.75 23.16 -17.83
N VAL A 22 55.71 22.52 -19.01
CA VAL A 22 55.17 21.16 -19.19
C VAL A 22 56.28 20.18 -19.54
N ASP A 23 56.56 19.22 -18.66
CA ASP A 23 57.62 18.23 -18.91
C ASP A 23 57.13 16.97 -19.65
N THR A 24 55.89 16.53 -19.40
CA THR A 24 55.43 15.21 -19.88
C THR A 24 53.96 15.17 -20.27
N PHE A 25 53.05 15.50 -19.34
CA PHE A 25 51.61 15.42 -19.52
C PHE A 25 50.93 16.42 -18.58
N GLU A 26 50.17 17.38 -19.14
CA GLU A 26 49.47 18.38 -18.34
C GLU A 26 48.18 18.84 -19.02
N LEU A 27 47.21 19.31 -18.22
CA LEU A 27 45.96 19.87 -18.72
C LEU A 27 46.08 21.39 -18.82
N ILE A 28 46.06 21.91 -20.04
CA ILE A 28 46.10 23.35 -20.30
C ILE A 28 44.80 23.76 -20.98
N ASP A 29 44.05 24.69 -20.37
CA ASP A 29 42.80 25.23 -20.92
C ASP A 29 41.79 24.15 -21.37
N GLY A 30 41.74 23.04 -20.63
CA GLY A 30 40.84 21.91 -20.94
C GLY A 30 41.32 20.97 -22.05
N VAL A 31 42.53 21.15 -22.57
CA VAL A 31 43.18 20.25 -23.53
C VAL A 31 44.39 19.59 -22.89
N TRP A 32 44.47 18.26 -22.95
CA TRP A 32 45.64 17.54 -22.46
C TRP A 32 46.80 17.70 -23.43
N VAL A 33 47.90 18.28 -22.98
CA VAL A 33 49.12 18.48 -23.76
C VAL A 33 50.15 17.44 -23.33
N THR A 34 50.65 16.66 -24.29
CA THR A 34 51.51 15.50 -23.99
C THR A 34 52.67 15.34 -24.96
N HIS A 35 53.80 14.84 -24.45
CA HIS A 35 54.91 14.40 -25.29
C HIS A 35 54.54 13.10 -26.05
N PRO A 36 55.00 12.86 -27.28
CA PRO A 36 54.79 11.59 -27.99
C PRO A 36 55.28 10.34 -27.26
N ARG A 37 56.23 10.48 -26.33
CA ARG A 37 56.78 9.37 -25.54
C ARG A 37 55.78 8.79 -24.54
N THR A 38 54.78 9.57 -24.13
CA THR A 38 53.74 9.16 -23.19
C THR A 38 52.43 8.78 -23.89
N ALA A 39 52.41 8.72 -25.22
CA ALA A 39 51.23 8.40 -26.02
C ALA A 39 50.57 7.07 -25.65
N LEU A 40 51.37 6.00 -25.49
CA LEU A 40 50.86 4.66 -25.15
C LEU A 40 50.26 4.62 -23.73
N PRO A 41 50.96 5.08 -22.67
CA PRO A 41 50.36 5.19 -21.33
C PRO A 41 49.07 6.02 -21.29
N VAL A 42 49.03 7.16 -22.00
CA VAL A 42 47.84 8.02 -22.04
C VAL A 42 46.68 7.31 -22.73
N ALA A 43 46.92 6.62 -23.84
CA ALA A 43 45.90 5.87 -24.56
C ALA A 43 45.33 4.71 -23.71
N ASP A 44 46.19 4.00 -22.97
CA ASP A 44 45.77 2.89 -22.11
C ASP A 44 44.91 3.37 -20.93
N MET A 45 45.33 4.46 -20.27
CA MET A 45 44.55 5.10 -19.21
C MET A 45 43.16 5.52 -19.70
N LEU A 46 43.07 6.20 -20.85
CA LEU A 46 41.79 6.64 -21.42
C LEU A 46 40.89 5.46 -21.77
N ARG A 47 41.47 4.39 -22.32
CA ARG A 47 40.72 3.17 -22.63
C ARG A 47 40.11 2.59 -21.36
N HIS A 48 40.88 2.52 -20.27
CA HIS A 48 40.40 2.01 -19.00
C HIS A 48 39.23 2.84 -18.46
N SER A 49 39.38 4.17 -18.43
CA SER A 49 38.31 5.08 -17.98
C SER A 49 37.04 4.97 -18.82
N LEU A 50 37.16 4.84 -20.15
CA LEU A 50 36.01 4.65 -21.04
C LEU A 50 35.28 3.32 -20.76
N LEU A 51 36.02 2.25 -20.47
CA LEU A 51 35.43 0.97 -20.10
C LEU A 51 34.69 1.03 -18.76
N GLU A 52 35.27 1.69 -17.76
CA GLU A 52 34.61 1.88 -16.45
C GLU A 52 33.32 2.70 -16.57
N VAL A 53 33.34 3.79 -17.33
CA VAL A 53 32.14 4.61 -17.60
C VAL A 53 31.08 3.80 -18.34
N ALA A 54 31.47 2.98 -19.32
CA ALA A 54 30.54 2.11 -20.03
C ALA A 54 29.89 1.07 -19.10
N LEU A 55 30.68 0.44 -18.23
CA LEU A 55 30.19 -0.51 -17.22
C LEU A 55 29.22 0.16 -16.23
N ALA A 56 29.55 1.36 -15.75
CA ALA A 56 28.70 2.14 -14.86
C ALA A 56 27.38 2.55 -15.52
N ARG A 57 27.41 2.99 -16.79
CA ARG A 57 26.20 3.31 -17.58
C ARG A 57 25.32 2.08 -17.77
N GLN A 58 25.92 0.95 -18.16
CA GLN A 58 25.21 -0.32 -18.34
C GLN A 58 24.54 -0.81 -17.04
N ALA A 59 25.17 -0.60 -15.88
CA ALA A 59 24.57 -0.91 -14.59
C ALA A 59 23.37 -0.01 -14.23
N GLY A 60 23.35 1.24 -14.70
CA GLY A 60 22.29 2.23 -14.44
C GLY A 60 21.02 2.07 -15.30
N GLU A 61 21.15 1.64 -16.56
CA GLU A 61 20.03 1.48 -17.50
C GLU A 61 18.95 0.50 -16.99
N GLY A 62 19.33 -0.53 -16.23
CA GLY A 62 18.40 -1.54 -15.69
C GLY A 62 17.53 -1.05 -14.52
N GLN A 63 17.94 0.01 -13.81
CA GLN A 63 17.17 0.57 -12.69
C GLN A 63 16.16 1.62 -13.16
N GLN A 64 16.55 2.47 -14.11
CA GLN A 64 15.68 3.50 -14.68
C GLN A 64 14.48 2.87 -15.43
N THR A 65 14.74 1.82 -16.21
CA THR A 65 13.70 1.10 -16.97
C THR A 65 12.64 0.44 -16.07
N LYS A 66 13.01 -0.10 -14.89
CA LYS A 66 12.05 -0.71 -13.96
C LYS A 66 11.13 0.32 -13.30
N MET A 67 11.67 1.46 -12.88
CA MET A 67 10.85 2.55 -12.32
C MET A 67 9.87 3.10 -13.36
N GLU A 68 10.32 3.27 -14.61
CA GLU A 68 9.48 3.74 -15.70
C GLU A 68 8.33 2.76 -16.01
N MET A 69 8.60 1.45 -16.04
CA MET A 69 7.56 0.43 -16.21
C MET A 69 6.52 0.45 -15.08
N ILE A 70 6.94 0.64 -13.83
CA ILE A 70 6.02 0.74 -12.68
C ILE A 70 5.16 2.01 -12.81
N TYR A 71 5.78 3.14 -13.13
CA TYR A 71 5.08 4.41 -13.33
C TYR A 71 4.02 4.29 -14.45
N GLN A 72 4.41 3.78 -15.62
CA GLN A 72 3.50 3.53 -16.73
C GLN A 72 2.35 2.58 -16.36
N TYR A 73 2.61 1.55 -15.56
CA TYR A 73 1.55 0.66 -15.07
C TYR A 73 0.58 1.39 -14.13
N MET A 74 1.09 2.17 -13.16
CA MET A 74 0.26 2.93 -12.21
C MET A 74 -0.59 4.01 -12.88
N THR A 75 -0.03 4.71 -13.88
CA THR A 75 -0.77 5.73 -14.65
C THR A 75 -1.60 5.12 -15.79
N GLY A 76 -1.40 3.84 -16.08
CA GLY A 76 -2.00 3.14 -17.20
C GLY A 76 -3.43 2.67 -16.93
N PRO A 77 -4.19 2.35 -18.00
CA PRO A 77 -5.58 1.91 -17.90
C PRO A 77 -5.73 0.60 -17.13
N ARG A 78 -4.70 -0.26 -17.15
CA ARG A 78 -4.71 -1.57 -16.47
C ARG A 78 -4.81 -1.44 -14.96
N PHE A 79 -4.05 -0.51 -14.34
CA PHE A 79 -4.14 -0.29 -12.90
C PHE A 79 -5.51 0.31 -12.53
N ARG A 80 -5.98 1.30 -13.29
CA ARG A 80 -7.31 1.90 -13.09
C ARG A 80 -8.43 0.86 -13.13
N GLN A 81 -8.43 -0.02 -14.12
CA GLN A 81 -9.43 -1.10 -14.24
C GLN A 81 -9.42 -2.05 -13.04
N ARG A 82 -8.22 -2.40 -12.51
CA ARG A 82 -8.13 -3.24 -11.31
C ARG A 82 -8.70 -2.54 -10.09
N VAL A 83 -8.40 -1.25 -9.88
CA VAL A 83 -8.97 -0.47 -8.77
C VAL A 83 -10.49 -0.36 -8.92
N GLN A 84 -10.99 -0.10 -10.13
CA GLN A 84 -12.41 0.02 -10.40
C GLN A 84 -13.17 -1.28 -10.06
N ALA A 85 -12.67 -2.44 -10.50
CA ALA A 85 -13.27 -3.73 -10.19
C ALA A 85 -13.31 -4.00 -8.67
N ILE A 86 -12.28 -3.57 -7.94
CA ILE A 86 -12.23 -3.69 -6.47
C ILE A 86 -13.32 -2.80 -5.84
N VAL A 87 -13.42 -1.52 -6.25
CA VAL A 87 -14.42 -0.58 -5.73
C VAL A 87 -15.83 -1.09 -5.99
N GLU A 88 -16.11 -1.59 -7.19
CA GLU A 88 -17.42 -2.14 -7.55
C GLU A 88 -17.80 -3.35 -6.67
N ALA A 89 -16.87 -4.28 -6.46
CA ALA A 89 -17.09 -5.41 -5.58
C ALA A 89 -17.38 -4.98 -4.12
N PHE A 90 -16.62 -4.01 -3.59
CA PHE A 90 -16.86 -3.46 -2.25
C PHE A 90 -18.22 -2.77 -2.13
N SER A 91 -18.60 -1.96 -3.12
CA SER A 91 -19.91 -1.30 -3.15
C SER A 91 -21.05 -2.31 -3.17
N SER A 92 -20.95 -3.36 -3.99
CA SER A 92 -21.95 -4.44 -4.05
C SER A 92 -22.08 -5.15 -2.70
N MET A 93 -20.96 -5.58 -2.10
CA MET A 93 -20.97 -6.26 -0.80
C MET A 93 -21.58 -5.39 0.31
N LYS A 94 -21.30 -4.08 0.28
CA LYS A 94 -21.84 -3.14 1.25
C LYS A 94 -23.35 -2.97 1.09
N GLU A 95 -23.84 -2.90 -0.14
CA GLU A 95 -25.27 -2.79 -0.43
C GLU A 95 -26.02 -4.06 0.03
N ASP A 96 -25.48 -5.24 -0.26
CA ASP A 96 -26.06 -6.51 0.16
C ASP A 96 -26.15 -6.61 1.69
N LEU A 97 -25.06 -6.26 2.39
CA LEU A 97 -25.04 -6.22 3.86
C LEU A 97 -26.09 -5.26 4.43
N ASP A 98 -26.27 -4.09 3.82
CA ASP A 98 -27.25 -3.10 4.29
C ASP A 98 -28.70 -3.57 4.04
N LYS A 99 -28.95 -4.32 2.96
CA LYS A 99 -30.25 -4.98 2.71
C LYS A 99 -30.50 -6.09 3.73
N GLU A 100 -29.51 -6.93 4.00
CA GLU A 100 -29.61 -8.00 5.00
C GLU A 100 -29.91 -7.43 6.38
N LYS A 101 -29.17 -6.40 6.82
CA LYS A 101 -29.41 -5.72 8.09
C LYS A 101 -30.86 -5.25 8.22
N LYS A 102 -31.39 -4.55 7.21
CA LYS A 102 -32.78 -4.08 7.21
C LYS A 102 -33.78 -5.24 7.33
N ALA A 103 -33.58 -6.32 6.58
CA ALA A 103 -34.45 -7.48 6.60
C ALA A 103 -34.44 -8.19 7.97
N ILE A 104 -33.25 -8.39 8.54
CA ILE A 104 -33.06 -9.03 9.83
C ILE A 104 -33.58 -8.17 10.98
N THR A 105 -33.35 -6.85 10.98
CA THR A 105 -33.92 -5.95 11.98
C THR A 105 -35.45 -6.00 11.98
N LYS A 106 -36.08 -6.01 10.79
CA LYS A 106 -37.53 -6.20 10.69
C LYS A 106 -37.98 -7.55 11.26
N GLN A 107 -37.22 -8.62 11.01
CA GLN A 107 -37.52 -9.94 11.53
C GLN A 107 -37.37 -10.02 13.05
N TRP A 108 -36.35 -9.38 13.62
CA TRP A 108 -36.17 -9.26 15.07
C TRP A 108 -37.34 -8.53 15.71
N ALA A 109 -37.72 -7.35 15.21
CA ALA A 109 -38.86 -6.60 15.75
C ALA A 109 -40.16 -7.41 15.73
N LYS A 110 -40.42 -8.16 14.65
CA LYS A 110 -41.58 -9.06 14.57
C LYS A 110 -41.52 -10.18 15.63
N ARG A 111 -40.35 -10.80 15.80
CA ARG A 111 -40.16 -11.89 16.78
C ARG A 111 -40.28 -11.38 18.21
N GLU A 112 -39.75 -10.20 18.49
CA GLU A 112 -39.84 -9.53 19.78
C GLU A 112 -41.31 -9.26 20.14
N GLU A 113 -42.11 -8.70 19.23
CA GLU A 113 -43.54 -8.50 19.46
C GLU A 113 -44.30 -9.82 19.71
N GLN A 114 -43.92 -10.89 18.99
CA GLN A 114 -44.50 -12.22 19.19
C GLN A 114 -44.15 -12.79 20.57
N ILE A 115 -42.89 -12.69 20.99
CA ILE A 115 -42.42 -13.13 22.29
C ILE A 115 -43.16 -12.33 23.38
N ASP A 116 -43.22 -11.01 23.27
CA ASP A 116 -43.92 -10.13 24.20
C ASP A 116 -45.40 -10.50 24.34
N ARG A 117 -46.08 -10.76 23.22
CA ARG A 117 -47.50 -11.15 23.24
C ARG A 117 -47.72 -12.47 23.98
N VAL A 118 -46.88 -13.47 23.72
CA VAL A 118 -46.96 -14.76 24.41
C VAL A 118 -46.63 -14.58 25.89
N MET A 119 -45.58 -13.85 26.23
CA MET A 119 -45.20 -13.55 27.62
C MET A 119 -46.33 -12.87 28.39
N ARG A 120 -46.94 -11.82 27.83
CA ARG A 120 -48.09 -11.14 28.44
C ARG A 120 -49.27 -12.06 28.63
N SER A 121 -49.55 -12.93 27.66
CA SER A 121 -50.63 -13.93 27.76
C SER A 121 -50.36 -14.93 28.88
N THR A 122 -49.11 -15.39 29.02
CA THR A 122 -48.71 -16.33 30.08
C THR A 122 -48.81 -15.69 31.46
N VAL A 123 -48.32 -14.44 31.62
CA VAL A 123 -48.41 -13.69 32.88
C VAL A 123 -49.87 -13.39 33.24
N GLY A 124 -50.69 -12.98 32.27
CA GLY A 124 -52.12 -12.72 32.48
C GLY A 124 -52.86 -13.97 32.96
N MET A 125 -52.67 -15.10 32.26
CA MET A 125 -53.27 -16.39 32.67
C MET A 125 -52.81 -16.81 34.08
N TYR A 126 -51.54 -16.58 34.42
CA TYR A 126 -51.03 -16.87 35.76
C TYR A 126 -51.72 -16.00 36.82
N GLY A 127 -51.87 -14.70 36.56
CA GLY A 127 -52.61 -13.78 37.44
C GLY A 127 -54.08 -14.17 37.60
N ASP A 128 -54.74 -14.58 36.51
CA ASP A 128 -56.12 -15.08 36.53
C ASP A 128 -56.24 -16.34 37.41
N LEU A 129 -55.33 -17.30 37.25
CA LEU A 129 -55.30 -18.52 38.07
C LEU A 129 -55.04 -18.21 39.55
N GLN A 130 -54.12 -17.29 39.87
CA GLN A 130 -53.84 -16.87 41.24
C GLN A 130 -55.05 -16.16 41.88
N GLY A 131 -55.81 -15.39 41.10
CA GLY A 131 -57.06 -14.76 41.55
C GLY A 131 -58.18 -15.77 41.82
N ILE A 132 -58.31 -16.82 40.99
CA ILE A 132 -59.36 -17.85 41.12
C ILE A 132 -59.02 -18.87 42.22
N ALA A 133 -57.79 -19.39 42.24
CA ALA A 133 -57.39 -20.50 43.11
C ALA A 133 -56.75 -20.05 44.43
N GLY A 134 -56.48 -18.75 44.62
CA GLY A 134 -55.79 -18.23 45.79
C GLY A 134 -54.29 -18.57 45.81
N LYS A 135 -53.64 -18.41 46.97
CA LYS A 135 -52.18 -18.53 47.17
C LYS A 135 -51.58 -19.93 46.91
N THR A 136 -52.35 -20.89 46.39
CA THR A 136 -51.95 -22.29 46.18
C THR A 136 -51.44 -22.61 44.78
N VAL A 137 -51.44 -21.66 43.84
CA VAL A 137 -50.82 -21.85 42.52
C VAL A 137 -49.30 -21.80 42.66
N GLN A 138 -48.61 -22.89 42.31
CA GLN A 138 -47.14 -22.94 42.31
C GLN A 138 -46.55 -21.85 41.41
N GLU A 139 -45.48 -21.21 41.86
CA GLU A 139 -44.74 -20.20 41.09
C GLU A 139 -44.04 -20.84 39.89
N ILE A 140 -44.13 -20.18 38.73
CA ILE A 140 -43.45 -20.62 37.50
C ILE A 140 -42.07 -19.96 37.46
N GLU A 141 -41.03 -20.79 37.31
CA GLU A 141 -39.64 -20.35 37.21
C GLU A 141 -39.46 -19.38 36.02
N GLY A 142 -38.96 -18.17 36.28
CA GLY A 142 -38.80 -17.09 35.28
C GLY A 142 -39.92 -16.04 35.24
N LEU A 143 -41.01 -16.20 36.02
CA LEU A 143 -42.07 -15.19 36.19
C LEU A 143 -42.18 -14.67 37.65
N ASP A 144 -41.30 -15.13 38.55
CA ASP A 144 -41.20 -14.67 39.93
C ASP A 144 -40.41 -13.34 40.03
N LEU A 145 -40.72 -12.53 41.04
CA LEU A 145 -40.06 -11.26 41.35
C LEU A 145 -38.54 -11.41 41.55
N LYS A 146 -38.07 -12.58 42.00
CA LYS A 146 -36.63 -12.88 42.14
C LYS A 146 -35.90 -12.99 40.80
N ALA A 147 -36.60 -13.23 39.69
CA ALA A 147 -35.98 -13.26 38.36
C ALA A 147 -35.70 -11.86 37.79
N LEU A 148 -36.22 -10.80 38.43
CA LEU A 148 -35.91 -9.39 38.11
C LEU A 148 -34.69 -8.87 38.86
N GLU A 149 -34.26 -9.53 39.93
CA GLU A 149 -32.96 -9.30 40.55
C GLU A 149 -31.92 -9.96 39.65
N GLY A 150 -31.38 -9.19 38.70
CA GLY A 150 -30.15 -9.57 38.01
C GLY A 150 -29.07 -9.96 39.03
N PRO A 151 -28.11 -10.83 38.67
CA PRO A 151 -27.23 -11.49 39.63
C PRO A 151 -26.67 -10.44 40.59
N SER A 152 -27.19 -10.46 41.83
CA SER A 152 -26.65 -9.62 42.88
C SER A 152 -25.22 -10.10 43.05
N ASP A 153 -24.26 -9.23 42.75
CA ASP A 153 -22.85 -9.38 43.11
C ASP A 153 -22.78 -9.74 44.60
N GLN A 154 -22.73 -11.04 44.89
CA GLN A 154 -22.43 -11.61 46.19
C GLN A 154 -21.25 -12.55 45.98
N ASP A 155 -20.12 -11.94 45.62
CA ASP A 155 -18.79 -12.49 45.84
C ASP A 155 -18.00 -11.45 46.65
N GLU A 156 -18.18 -11.47 47.97
CA GLU A 156 -17.18 -11.06 48.98
C GLU A 156 -17.03 -12.18 50.01
#